data_AF-A0A7C3PV97-F1
#
_entry.id   AF-A0A7C3PV97-F1
#
_cell.length_a   1.000
_cell.length_b   1.000
_cell.length_c   1.000
_cell.angle_alpha   90.00
_cell.angle_beta   90.00
_cell.angle_gamma   90.00
#
_symmetry.space_group_name_H-M   'P 1'
#
loop_
_entity.id
_entity.type
_entity.pdbx_description
1 polymer ?
#
loop_
_entity_poly.entity_id
_entity_poly.type
_entity_poly.pdbx_seq_one_letter_code
_entity_poly.pdbx_strand_id
1 'polypeptide(L)'
;MSRAENKAERLLQMEALLLAAPQGLTQAEMARRLGVDRSVIHRNLYDFQKLYPTIEHDDGRISLDRSAYLVKVAFTLHEATAVHLAARLLATRMDRQNPHAASALRKLGVALEKLAPRISAHVKQSAEVIDDASQWQDPRYLDVLEALTLAWAELRKVKVWHRSDKAQKVLEYLLCPYFIEPYAVGQTTHLIARDESNGKLRTLKIERIERVELTREHYEIPADFDPRDLLADAWGVWYTTSDPVEVTLKFSRDVASRLEETRWHRSEQETKLEDGSILWKAKVAEPQEMIPWIRGWGADCEVVSPDWLRKRLVKEAKKMARVYGVGNLNEPQTRFFAHRREGEDREDWQPLIEHLRNTAELARKFGADANVADLAYIAGLIHDLGKYSAEFQKRLEGGPRVDHSTAGAKELKALLEGKPQQVFAQLLAYPILGHHAGLPDYGSETDLEGGTFCGRLKNNIPDYSAYKSELDISTLPFPQRLPIRPLRLPILPQKPPKDYFGFSLSFLTRMIYSALVDADFQETETYMKGAKPRGGHNDIPTLRDKMDAHLKQFEN
;
A
#
# COMPACT_ATOMS: atom_id res chain seq x y z
N MET A 1 56.27 31.39 21.40
CA MET A 1 56.21 30.94 20.00
C MET A 1 57.31 31.61 19.22
N SER A 2 58.02 30.86 18.38
CA SER A 2 59.06 31.38 17.49
C SER A 2 58.45 32.31 16.43
N ARG A 3 59.27 33.20 15.83
CA ARG A 3 58.83 34.08 14.74
C ARG A 3 58.29 33.30 13.53
N ALA A 4 58.77 32.06 13.33
CA ALA A 4 58.31 31.16 12.28
C ALA A 4 56.93 30.55 12.60
N GLU A 5 56.70 30.11 13.86
CA GLU A 5 55.39 29.63 14.33
C GLU A 5 54.31 30.70 14.17
N ASN A 6 54.59 31.94 14.61
CA ASN A 6 53.65 33.06 14.49
C ASN A 6 53.32 33.42 13.02
N LYS A 7 54.22 33.09 12.07
CA LYS A 7 53.98 33.31 10.64
C LYS A 7 53.13 32.19 10.05
N ALA A 8 53.44 30.93 10.36
CA ALA A 8 52.68 29.77 9.90
C ALA A 8 51.22 29.82 10.39
N GLU A 9 51.00 30.13 11.68
CA GLU A 9 49.66 30.33 12.25
C GLU A 9 48.90 31.43 11.50
N ARG A 10 49.58 32.54 11.16
CA ARG A 10 48.95 33.65 10.45
C ARG A 10 48.54 33.29 9.02
N LEU A 11 49.32 32.46 8.33
CA LEU A 11 48.95 31.98 7.00
C LEU A 11 47.69 31.09 7.06
N LEU A 12 47.57 30.22 8.07
CA LEU A 12 46.36 29.42 8.31
C LEU A 12 45.14 30.30 8.66
N GLN A 13 45.34 31.36 9.44
CA GLN A 13 44.28 32.31 9.75
C GLN A 13 43.81 33.09 8.51
N MET A 14 44.74 33.47 7.63
CA MET A 14 44.42 34.10 6.33
C MET A 14 43.64 33.13 5.43
N GLU A 15 44.04 31.86 5.38
CA GLU A 15 43.32 30.80 4.64
C GLU A 15 41.88 30.67 5.15
N ALA A 16 41.69 30.55 6.47
CA ALA A 16 40.37 30.46 7.08
C ALA A 16 39.49 31.68 6.77
N LEU A 17 40.05 32.90 6.81
CA LEU A 17 39.32 34.13 6.48
C LEU A 17 38.87 34.18 5.01
N LEU A 18 39.74 33.79 4.08
CA LEU A 18 39.42 33.80 2.66
C LEU A 18 38.49 32.65 2.26
N LEU A 19 38.55 31.50 2.95
CA LEU A 19 37.56 30.43 2.80
C LEU A 19 36.16 30.88 3.22
N ALA A 20 36.06 31.66 4.31
CA ALA A 20 34.79 32.20 4.81
C ALA A 20 34.25 33.41 4.01
N ALA A 21 35.04 34.00 3.12
CA ALA A 21 34.65 35.15 2.31
C ALA A 21 34.86 34.87 0.80
N PRO A 22 33.91 34.16 0.14
CA PRO A 22 34.04 33.77 -1.27
C PRO A 22 34.30 34.94 -2.23
N GLN A 23 33.74 36.11 -1.95
CA GLN A 23 33.92 37.35 -2.71
C GLN A 23 35.29 38.02 -2.54
N GLY A 24 36.17 37.44 -1.70
CA GLY A 24 37.48 37.98 -1.36
C GLY A 24 37.44 39.09 -0.32
N LEU A 25 38.63 39.41 0.22
CA LEU A 25 38.85 40.47 1.19
C LEU A 25 40.02 41.36 0.74
N THR A 26 39.93 42.65 1.04
CA THR A 26 41.07 43.56 0.92
C THR A 26 42.09 43.29 2.02
N GLN A 27 43.35 43.68 1.79
CA GLN A 27 44.39 43.58 2.83
C GLN A 27 44.03 44.35 4.12
N ALA A 28 43.29 45.46 4.00
CA ALA A 28 42.85 46.23 5.15
C ALA A 28 41.76 45.49 5.97
N GLU A 29 40.84 44.79 5.30
CA GLU A 29 39.83 43.97 5.96
C GLU A 29 40.46 42.75 6.65
N MET A 30 41.41 42.08 5.99
CA MET A 30 42.16 40.98 6.61
C MET A 30 42.94 41.45 7.84
N ALA A 31 43.62 42.60 7.75
CA ALA A 31 44.36 43.20 8.86
C ALA A 31 43.46 43.48 10.08
N ARG A 32 42.28 44.09 9.83
CA ARG A 32 41.28 44.38 10.86
C ARG A 32 40.75 43.11 11.52
N ARG A 33 40.43 42.08 10.75
CA ARG A 33 39.88 40.81 11.28
C ARG A 33 40.91 40.00 12.06
N LEU A 34 42.18 40.06 11.69
CA LEU A 34 43.27 39.37 12.38
C LEU A 34 43.91 40.20 13.51
N GLY A 35 43.48 41.45 13.72
CA GLY A 35 44.01 42.32 14.76
C GLY A 35 45.50 42.69 14.55
N VAL A 36 45.93 42.81 13.29
CA VAL A 36 47.32 43.12 12.93
C VAL A 36 47.41 44.35 12.03
N ASP A 37 48.60 44.93 11.90
CA ASP A 37 48.85 46.03 10.96
C ASP A 37 48.83 45.54 9.50
N ARG A 38 48.39 46.41 8.58
CA ARG A 38 48.30 46.11 7.13
C ARG A 38 49.65 45.68 6.55
N SER A 39 50.77 46.23 7.05
CA SER A 39 52.12 45.85 6.60
C SER A 39 52.48 44.40 6.95
N VAL A 40 51.83 43.80 7.96
CA VAL A 40 51.99 42.39 8.33
C VAL A 40 51.27 41.49 7.32
N ILE A 41 50.05 41.86 6.93
CA ILE A 41 49.30 41.14 5.88
C ILE A 41 50.03 41.23 4.55
N HIS A 42 50.46 42.42 4.16
CA HIS A 42 51.19 42.63 2.91
C HIS A 42 52.45 41.73 2.81
N ARG A 43 53.22 41.65 3.90
CA ARG A 43 54.43 40.81 3.96
C ARG A 43 54.13 39.32 3.90
N ASN A 44 53.05 38.87 4.54
CA ASN A 44 52.67 37.47 4.55
C ASN A 44 51.95 37.03 3.27
N LEU A 45 51.34 37.97 2.54
CA LEU A 45 50.59 37.69 1.32
C LEU A 45 51.46 37.01 0.26
N TYR A 46 52.71 37.45 0.10
CA TYR A 46 53.64 36.82 -0.85
C TYR A 46 53.88 35.33 -0.56
N ASP A 47 54.03 34.95 0.71
CA ASP A 47 54.19 33.54 1.09
C ASP A 47 52.85 32.79 1.05
N PHE A 48 51.75 33.48 1.34
CA PHE A 48 50.41 32.93 1.22
C PHE A 48 50.11 32.50 -0.23
N GLN A 49 50.38 33.37 -1.20
CA GLN A 49 50.15 33.10 -2.63
C GLN A 49 51.04 31.98 -3.20
N LYS A 50 52.13 31.62 -2.53
CA LYS A 50 52.94 30.44 -2.87
C LYS A 50 52.32 29.13 -2.38
N LEU A 51 51.56 29.19 -1.29
CA LEU A 51 50.96 28.02 -0.66
C LEU A 51 49.53 27.77 -1.12
N TYR A 52 48.82 28.83 -1.51
CA TYR A 52 47.42 28.81 -1.85
C TYR A 52 47.16 29.56 -3.16
N PRO A 53 46.35 29.00 -4.06
CA PRO A 53 46.00 29.68 -5.29
C PRO A 53 45.00 30.81 -4.98
N THR A 54 45.29 32.02 -5.47
CA THR A 54 44.48 33.23 -5.20
C THR A 54 44.13 33.96 -6.48
N ILE A 55 42.98 34.63 -6.48
CA ILE A 55 42.55 35.58 -7.51
C ILE A 55 42.62 36.98 -6.91
N GLU A 56 43.32 37.89 -7.57
CA GLU A 56 43.27 39.33 -7.28
C GLU A 56 42.20 39.97 -8.15
N HIS A 57 41.29 40.70 -7.52
CA HIS A 57 40.20 41.41 -8.19
C HIS A 57 40.62 42.86 -8.45
N ASP A 58 40.03 43.48 -9.48
CA ASP A 58 40.34 44.86 -9.87
C ASP A 58 40.07 45.89 -8.76
N ASP A 59 39.18 45.56 -7.81
CA ASP A 59 38.86 46.40 -6.64
C ASP A 59 39.84 46.24 -5.45
N GLY A 60 40.92 45.46 -5.64
CA GLY A 60 41.96 45.21 -4.65
C GLY A 60 41.60 44.14 -3.61
N ARG A 61 40.52 43.38 -3.81
CA ARG A 61 40.22 42.18 -3.03
C ARG A 61 41.05 41.00 -3.49
N ILE A 62 41.27 40.08 -2.56
CA ILE A 62 41.96 38.81 -2.80
C ILE A 62 41.00 37.71 -2.36
N SER A 63 40.72 36.76 -3.25
CA SER A 63 39.97 35.54 -2.93
C SER A 63 40.84 34.31 -3.18
N LEU A 64 40.47 33.17 -2.60
CA LEU A 64 41.04 31.89 -3.02
C LEU A 64 40.47 31.50 -4.38
N ASP A 65 41.33 31.04 -5.28
CA ASP A 65 40.90 30.36 -6.49
C ASP A 65 40.37 28.98 -6.11
N ARG A 66 39.05 28.88 -5.95
CA ARG A 66 38.39 27.62 -5.58
C ARG A 66 38.52 26.53 -6.64
N SER A 67 38.82 26.88 -7.89
CA SER A 67 39.02 25.90 -8.96
C SER A 67 40.36 25.16 -8.86
N ALA A 68 41.37 25.81 -8.26
CA ALA A 68 42.72 25.26 -8.08
C ALA A 68 43.02 24.86 -6.62
N TYR A 69 42.14 25.22 -5.67
CA TYR A 69 42.35 24.98 -4.24
C TYR A 69 42.24 23.49 -3.87
N LEU A 70 43.25 22.98 -3.15
CA LEU A 70 43.28 21.60 -2.66
C LEU A 70 42.81 21.51 -1.20
N VAL A 71 41.78 20.71 -0.95
CA VAL A 71 41.31 20.42 0.41
C VAL A 71 42.29 19.49 1.13
N LYS A 72 42.78 19.92 2.30
CA LYS A 72 43.60 19.09 3.20
C LYS A 72 42.71 18.52 4.29
N VAL A 73 42.74 17.20 4.47
CA VAL A 73 42.00 16.49 5.53
C VAL A 73 43.00 15.82 6.45
N ALA A 74 42.84 16.02 7.76
CA ALA A 74 43.61 15.35 8.79
C ALA A 74 42.73 14.28 9.46
N PHE A 75 43.33 13.13 9.80
CA PHE A 75 42.65 12.03 10.45
C PHE A 75 43.43 11.57 11.67
N THR A 76 42.70 11.16 12.70
CA THR A 76 43.18 10.28 13.76
C THR A 76 43.08 8.82 13.31
N LEU A 77 43.69 7.91 14.06
CA LEU A 77 43.58 6.47 13.79
C LEU A 77 42.13 5.97 13.89
N HIS A 78 41.33 6.50 14.82
CA HIS A 78 39.93 6.11 14.99
C HIS A 78 39.05 6.64 13.86
N GLU A 79 39.29 7.87 13.39
CA GLU A 79 38.60 8.42 12.22
C GLU A 79 38.97 7.66 10.95
N ALA A 80 40.22 7.20 10.81
CA ALA A 80 40.63 6.34 9.72
C ALA A 80 39.80 5.03 9.69
N THR A 81 39.54 4.43 10.85
CA THR A 81 38.65 3.27 10.96
C THR A 81 37.23 3.61 10.53
N ALA A 82 36.69 4.78 10.93
CA ALA A 82 35.37 5.22 10.48
C ALA A 82 35.30 5.40 8.96
N VAL A 83 36.34 5.97 8.34
CA VAL A 83 36.46 6.07 6.87
C VAL A 83 36.46 4.68 6.23
N HIS A 84 37.16 3.71 6.81
CA HIS A 84 37.14 2.33 6.31
C HIS A 84 35.75 1.69 6.40
N LEU A 85 35.04 1.85 7.52
CA LEU A 85 33.68 1.32 7.67
C LEU A 85 32.72 1.95 6.65
N ALA A 86 32.78 3.28 6.46
CA ALA A 86 32.01 3.98 5.44
C ALA A 86 32.34 3.49 4.02
N ALA A 87 33.64 3.33 3.70
CA ALA A 87 34.11 2.81 2.42
C ALA A 87 33.65 1.37 2.16
N ARG A 88 33.60 0.51 3.20
CA ARG A 88 33.10 -0.86 3.09
C ARG A 88 31.59 -0.91 2.90
N LEU A 89 30.83 -0.08 3.62
CA LEU A 89 29.38 0.03 3.44
C LEU A 89 29.06 0.49 2.02
N LEU A 90 29.73 1.53 1.52
CA LEU A 90 29.53 2.02 0.17
C LEU A 90 29.85 0.94 -0.87
N ALA A 91 31.02 0.30 -0.78
CA ALA A 91 31.46 -0.73 -1.72
C ALA A 91 30.60 -2.01 -1.72
N THR A 92 29.87 -2.29 -0.64
CA THR A 92 29.02 -3.49 -0.53
C THR A 92 27.55 -3.22 -0.80
N ARG A 93 27.15 -1.95 -0.84
CA ARG A 93 25.76 -1.52 -1.07
C ARG A 93 25.56 -0.82 -2.41
N MET A 94 26.62 -0.55 -3.16
CA MET A 94 26.51 -0.10 -4.54
C MET A 94 26.54 -1.29 -5.48
N ASP A 95 25.56 -1.35 -6.37
CA ASP A 95 25.41 -2.38 -7.41
C ASP A 95 25.93 -1.91 -8.79
N ARG A 96 26.34 -0.64 -8.89
CA ARG A 96 26.82 0.02 -10.11
C ARG A 96 28.20 0.59 -9.93
N GLN A 97 28.93 0.66 -11.04
CA GLN A 97 30.20 1.35 -11.09
C GLN A 97 30.02 2.85 -10.78
N ASN A 98 30.85 3.38 -9.87
CA ASN A 98 30.89 4.82 -9.59
C ASN A 98 32.34 5.31 -9.53
N PRO A 99 32.89 5.80 -10.66
CA PRO A 99 34.26 6.29 -10.73
C PRO A 99 34.56 7.45 -9.77
N HIS A 100 33.57 8.30 -9.48
CA HIS A 100 33.72 9.41 -8.53
C HIS A 100 33.94 8.92 -7.11
N ALA A 101 33.11 7.97 -6.66
CA ALA A 101 33.24 7.34 -5.35
C ALA A 101 34.57 6.57 -5.23
N ALA A 102 34.92 5.78 -6.25
CA ALA A 102 36.19 5.06 -6.27
C ALA A 102 37.41 6.01 -6.22
N SER A 103 37.40 7.08 -7.02
CA SER A 103 38.44 8.11 -7.01
C SER A 103 38.57 8.80 -5.64
N ALA A 104 37.44 9.17 -5.03
CA ALA A 104 37.43 9.76 -3.69
C ALA A 104 38.04 8.80 -2.64
N LEU A 105 37.63 7.53 -2.64
CA LEU A 105 38.17 6.53 -1.73
C LEU A 105 39.66 6.26 -1.97
N ARG A 106 40.15 6.23 -3.23
CA ARG A 106 41.58 6.12 -3.52
C ARG A 106 42.37 7.28 -2.92
N LYS A 107 41.89 8.52 -3.07
CA LYS A 107 42.52 9.71 -2.50
C LYS A 107 42.57 9.65 -0.97
N LEU A 108 41.48 9.23 -0.33
CA LEU A 108 41.45 9.00 1.12
C LEU A 108 42.41 7.89 1.54
N GLY A 109 42.46 6.78 0.79
CA GLY A 109 43.42 5.71 1.01
C GLY A 109 44.86 6.20 0.98
N VAL A 110 45.23 7.02 -0.02
CA VAL A 110 46.57 7.64 -0.11
C VAL A 110 46.84 8.56 1.08
N ALA A 111 45.86 9.39 1.48
CA ALA A 111 46.02 10.27 2.65
C ALA A 111 46.26 9.49 3.96
N LEU A 112 45.67 8.30 4.08
CA LEU A 112 45.81 7.43 5.26
C LEU A 112 47.07 6.55 5.24
N GLU A 113 47.81 6.49 4.14
CA GLU A 113 48.90 5.52 3.92
C GLU A 113 50.02 5.62 4.97
N LYS A 114 50.39 6.86 5.35
CA LYS A 114 51.42 7.11 6.37
C LYS A 114 50.91 6.89 7.79
N LEU A 115 49.63 7.18 8.05
CA LEU A 115 49.03 7.12 9.38
C LEU A 115 48.62 5.69 9.75
N ALA A 116 47.96 4.99 8.84
CA ALA A 116 47.31 3.71 9.08
C ALA A 116 47.37 2.82 7.82
N PRO A 117 48.53 2.20 7.51
CA PRO A 117 48.76 1.52 6.24
C PRO A 117 47.81 0.35 5.99
N ARG A 118 47.41 -0.41 7.02
CA ARG A 118 46.44 -1.51 6.89
C ARG A 118 45.04 -1.00 6.53
N ILE A 119 44.60 0.08 7.18
CA ILE A 119 43.31 0.71 6.92
C ILE A 119 43.32 1.30 5.50
N SER A 120 44.40 2.00 5.14
CA SER A 120 44.64 2.53 3.80
C SER A 120 44.48 1.46 2.72
N ALA A 121 45.12 0.29 2.88
CA ALA A 121 45.02 -0.81 1.93
C ALA A 121 43.56 -1.26 1.72
N HIS A 122 42.77 -1.41 2.79
CA HIS A 122 41.37 -1.79 2.65
C HIS A 122 40.48 -0.68 2.07
N VAL A 123 40.77 0.60 2.33
CA VAL A 123 40.05 1.72 1.68
C VAL A 123 40.34 1.73 0.18
N LYS A 124 41.60 1.51 -0.23
CA LYS A 124 41.99 1.36 -1.64
C LYS A 124 41.30 0.14 -2.28
N GLN A 125 41.24 -0.98 -1.58
CA GLN A 125 40.54 -2.19 -2.04
C GLN A 125 39.02 -1.95 -2.21
N SER A 126 38.38 -1.23 -1.29
CA SER A 126 36.97 -0.82 -1.47
C SER A 126 36.77 -0.01 -2.75
N ALA A 127 37.72 0.88 -3.08
CA ALA A 127 37.67 1.63 -4.33
C ALA A 127 37.82 0.75 -5.57
N GLU A 128 38.68 -0.27 -5.50
CA GLU A 128 38.82 -1.26 -6.58
C GLU A 128 37.52 -2.05 -6.79
N VAL A 129 36.85 -2.46 -5.72
CA VAL A 129 35.55 -3.17 -5.83
C VAL A 129 34.47 -2.32 -6.52
N ILE A 130 34.41 -1.02 -6.21
CA ILE A 130 33.45 -0.09 -6.81
C ILE A 130 33.75 0.15 -8.30
N ASP A 131 35.03 0.14 -8.67
CA ASP A 131 35.47 0.43 -10.04
C ASP A 131 35.73 -0.83 -10.88
N ASP A 132 35.42 -2.01 -10.32
CA ASP A 132 35.67 -3.29 -10.98
C ASP A 132 34.80 -3.41 -12.25
N ALA A 133 35.40 -3.91 -13.33
CA ALA A 133 34.74 -4.00 -14.62
C ALA A 133 33.53 -4.96 -14.63
N SER A 134 33.43 -5.87 -13.65
CA SER A 134 32.27 -6.75 -13.46
C SER A 134 31.05 -6.05 -12.83
N GLN A 135 31.22 -4.84 -12.28
CA GLN A 135 30.12 -4.05 -11.78
C GLN A 135 29.19 -3.60 -12.91
N TRP A 136 27.93 -3.35 -12.58
CA TRP A 136 26.98 -2.87 -13.57
C TRP A 136 27.35 -1.45 -14.02
N GLN A 137 27.65 -1.31 -15.31
CA GLN A 137 27.90 -0.03 -15.96
C GLN A 137 26.58 0.62 -16.38
N ASP A 138 26.33 1.83 -15.91
CA ASP A 138 25.16 2.64 -16.27
C ASP A 138 25.62 4.09 -16.53
N PRO A 139 26.09 4.40 -17.75
CA PRO A 139 26.59 5.74 -18.10
C PRO A 139 25.53 6.82 -17.88
N ARG A 140 24.27 6.49 -18.16
CA ARG A 140 23.14 7.40 -17.96
C ARG A 140 22.97 7.75 -16.48
N TYR A 141 23.06 6.78 -15.58
CA TYR A 141 23.02 7.05 -14.14
C TYR A 141 24.15 8.00 -13.71
N LEU A 142 25.36 7.82 -14.23
CA LEU A 142 26.49 8.71 -13.94
C LEU A 142 26.24 10.13 -14.45
N ASP A 143 25.83 10.29 -15.71
CA ASP A 143 25.49 11.60 -16.29
C ASP A 143 24.40 12.32 -15.46
N VAL A 144 23.38 11.56 -15.04
CA VAL A 144 22.31 12.08 -14.18
C VAL A 144 22.86 12.51 -12.82
N LEU A 145 23.66 11.68 -12.17
CA LEU A 145 24.22 11.97 -10.85
C LEU A 145 25.13 13.21 -10.90
N GLU A 146 25.95 13.34 -11.94
CA GLU A 146 26.81 14.51 -12.16
C GLU A 146 25.99 15.79 -12.33
N ALA A 147 24.98 15.75 -13.19
CA ALA A 147 24.11 16.90 -13.42
C ALA A 147 23.30 17.29 -12.17
N LEU A 148 22.80 16.32 -11.40
CA LEU A 148 22.11 16.58 -10.14
C LEU A 148 23.06 17.11 -9.05
N THR A 149 24.29 16.60 -9.00
CA THR A 149 25.31 17.10 -8.07
C THR A 149 25.63 18.57 -8.36
N LEU A 150 25.80 18.93 -9.63
CA LEU A 150 26.02 20.31 -10.05
C LEU A 150 24.81 21.19 -9.74
N ALA A 151 23.61 20.72 -10.04
CA ALA A 151 22.35 21.42 -9.74
C ALA A 151 22.17 21.71 -8.24
N TRP A 152 22.52 20.76 -7.39
CA TRP A 152 22.41 20.90 -5.95
C TRP A 152 23.48 21.83 -5.40
N ALA A 153 24.73 21.71 -5.86
CA ALA A 153 25.83 22.58 -5.45
C ALA A 153 25.63 24.05 -5.86
N GLU A 154 25.06 24.30 -7.04
CA GLU A 154 24.82 25.65 -7.56
C GLU A 154 23.41 26.19 -7.25
N LEU A 155 22.57 25.42 -6.54
CA LEU A 155 21.16 25.74 -6.30
C LEU A 155 20.39 26.12 -7.58
N ARG A 156 20.57 25.32 -8.65
CA ARG A 156 19.91 25.49 -9.96
C ARG A 156 18.79 24.48 -10.19
N LYS A 157 17.67 24.95 -10.74
CA LYS A 157 16.54 24.08 -11.06
C LYS A 157 16.93 23.08 -12.14
N VAL A 158 16.34 21.91 -12.11
CA VAL A 158 16.54 20.85 -13.10
C VAL A 158 15.23 20.40 -13.71
N LYS A 159 15.26 20.16 -15.01
CA LYS A 159 14.19 19.48 -15.72
C LYS A 159 14.48 17.99 -15.75
N VAL A 160 13.58 17.17 -15.25
CA VAL A 160 13.79 15.73 -15.00
C VAL A 160 12.71 14.92 -15.70
N TRP A 161 13.12 13.90 -16.45
CA TRP A 161 12.24 12.88 -17.03
C TRP A 161 12.40 11.60 -16.23
N HIS A 162 11.41 11.26 -15.41
CA HIS A 162 11.47 10.13 -14.49
C HIS A 162 10.44 9.07 -14.86
N ARG A 163 10.89 7.81 -15.01
CA ARG A 163 10.02 6.67 -15.27
C ARG A 163 9.22 6.30 -14.04
N SER A 164 7.89 6.42 -14.12
CA SER A 164 6.98 6.06 -13.04
C SER A 164 6.59 4.58 -13.12
N ASP A 165 6.85 3.82 -12.07
CA ASP A 165 6.34 2.44 -11.93
C ASP A 165 4.80 2.40 -11.90
N LYS A 166 4.16 3.37 -11.24
CA LYS A 166 2.70 3.35 -11.07
C LYS A 166 2.00 3.67 -12.39
N ALA A 167 2.51 4.65 -13.13
CA ALA A 167 1.89 5.11 -14.36
C ALA A 167 2.43 4.40 -15.62
N GLN A 168 3.47 3.58 -15.48
CA GLN A 168 4.17 2.89 -16.57
C GLN A 168 4.55 3.82 -17.73
N LYS A 169 4.85 5.09 -17.40
CA LYS A 169 5.20 6.14 -18.36
C LYS A 169 6.26 7.08 -17.78
N VAL A 170 6.91 7.80 -18.68
CA VAL A 170 7.85 8.87 -18.31
C VAL A 170 7.05 10.10 -17.93
N LEU A 171 7.38 10.67 -16.77
CA LEU A 171 6.80 11.92 -16.27
C LEU A 171 7.88 12.99 -16.27
N GLU A 172 7.49 14.21 -16.65
CA GLU A 172 8.37 15.36 -16.73
C GLU A 172 8.13 16.29 -15.52
N TYR A 173 9.21 16.76 -14.92
CA TYR A 173 9.17 17.64 -13.76
C TYR A 173 10.17 18.79 -13.91
N LEU A 174 9.82 19.94 -13.34
CA LEU A 174 10.77 21.01 -13.03
C LEU A 174 11.00 21.00 -11.52
N LEU A 175 12.21 20.67 -11.09
CA LEU A 175 12.53 20.36 -9.71
C LEU A 175 13.62 21.30 -9.16
N CYS A 176 13.50 21.60 -7.87
CA CYS A 176 14.54 22.24 -7.07
C CYS A 176 15.18 21.17 -6.15
N PRO A 177 16.39 20.67 -6.44
CA PRO A 177 17.08 19.66 -5.63
C PRO A 177 17.32 20.11 -4.18
N TYR A 178 16.73 19.47 -3.18
CA TYR A 178 16.94 19.87 -1.78
C TYR A 178 17.97 18.97 -1.11
N PHE A 179 17.94 17.68 -1.43
CA PHE A 179 18.81 16.70 -0.80
C PHE A 179 18.97 15.44 -1.66
N ILE A 180 20.10 14.75 -1.53
CA ILE A 180 20.36 13.45 -2.16
C ILE A 180 20.59 12.44 -1.03
N GLU A 181 19.73 11.43 -0.94
CA GLU A 181 19.68 10.49 0.18
C GLU A 181 19.94 9.04 -0.29
N PRO A 182 20.91 8.33 0.32
CA PRO A 182 21.08 6.90 0.09
C PRO A 182 20.00 6.08 0.81
N TYR A 183 19.40 5.12 0.12
CA TYR A 183 18.42 4.20 0.68
C TYR A 183 19.01 2.80 0.87
N ALA A 184 19.25 2.44 2.15
CA ALA A 184 20.00 1.25 2.53
C ALA A 184 19.33 -0.09 2.16
N VAL A 185 17.99 -0.19 2.28
CA VAL A 185 17.27 -1.45 1.98
C VAL A 185 17.26 -1.74 0.49
N GLY A 186 17.01 -0.71 -0.32
CA GLY A 186 16.97 -0.82 -1.77
C GLY A 186 18.33 -0.70 -2.48
N GLN A 187 19.41 -0.38 -1.76
CA GLN A 187 20.74 -0.13 -2.32
C GLN A 187 20.74 0.96 -3.42
N THR A 188 19.98 2.03 -3.20
CA THR A 188 19.65 3.01 -4.26
C THR A 188 19.77 4.43 -3.78
N THR A 189 19.90 5.39 -4.70
CA THR A 189 20.03 6.81 -4.38
C THR A 189 18.77 7.57 -4.76
N HIS A 190 18.29 8.45 -3.88
CA HIS A 190 17.08 9.22 -4.10
C HIS A 190 17.36 10.71 -4.09
N LEU A 191 16.70 11.42 -5.00
CA LEU A 191 16.62 12.87 -5.02
C LEU A 191 15.37 13.31 -4.25
N ILE A 192 15.55 14.09 -3.19
CA ILE A 192 14.47 14.84 -2.55
C ILE A 192 14.48 16.25 -3.14
N ALA A 193 13.38 16.63 -3.78
CA ALA A 193 13.28 17.91 -4.48
C ALA A 193 11.89 18.52 -4.38
N ARG A 194 11.82 19.86 -4.36
CA ARG A 194 10.56 20.59 -4.48
C ARG A 194 10.13 20.64 -5.94
N ASP A 195 8.92 20.18 -6.23
CA ASP A 195 8.30 20.28 -7.54
C ASP A 195 7.71 21.67 -7.74
N GLU A 196 8.20 22.38 -8.74
CA GLU A 196 7.81 23.77 -8.98
C GLU A 196 6.34 23.90 -9.40
N SER A 197 5.76 22.87 -10.03
CA SER A 197 4.37 22.91 -10.52
C SER A 197 3.32 22.97 -9.42
N ASN A 198 3.64 22.44 -8.23
CA ASN A 198 2.69 22.30 -7.12
C ASN A 198 3.29 22.68 -5.75
N GLY A 199 4.57 23.05 -5.70
CA GLY A 199 5.29 23.45 -4.50
C GLY A 199 5.58 22.33 -3.49
N LYS A 200 5.22 21.07 -3.78
CA LYS A 200 5.40 19.95 -2.85
C LYS A 200 6.77 19.29 -3.02
N LEU A 201 7.33 18.81 -1.91
CA LEU A 201 8.49 17.94 -1.96
C LEU A 201 8.13 16.56 -2.53
N ARG A 202 9.08 15.98 -3.25
CA ARG A 202 8.99 14.65 -3.84
C ARG A 202 10.31 13.92 -3.64
N THR A 203 10.21 12.61 -3.46
CA THR A 203 11.35 11.69 -3.46
C THR A 203 11.34 10.90 -4.78
N LEU A 204 12.39 11.05 -5.59
CA LEU A 204 12.55 10.35 -6.86
C LEU A 204 13.77 9.43 -6.81
N LYS A 205 13.61 8.20 -7.28
CA LYS A 205 14.71 7.24 -7.39
C LYS A 205 15.60 7.64 -8.57
N ILE A 206 16.88 7.94 -8.33
CA ILE A 206 17.79 8.50 -9.35
C ILE A 206 17.99 7.53 -10.50
N GLU A 207 18.03 6.22 -10.23
CA GLU A 207 18.22 5.18 -11.25
C GLU A 207 17.04 5.10 -12.25
N ARG A 208 15.91 5.76 -11.96
CA ARG A 208 14.73 5.84 -12.84
C ARG A 208 14.65 7.15 -13.64
N ILE A 209 15.59 8.06 -13.45
CA ILE A 209 15.70 9.26 -14.25
C ILE A 209 16.30 8.88 -15.60
N GLU A 210 15.58 9.19 -16.67
CA GLU A 210 16.00 8.88 -18.03
C GLU A 210 16.81 10.00 -18.67
N ARG A 211 16.55 11.23 -18.22
CA ARG A 211 17.18 12.45 -18.69
C ARG A 211 17.08 13.51 -17.61
N VAL A 212 18.12 14.32 -17.49
CA VAL A 212 18.11 15.53 -16.67
C VAL A 212 18.73 16.67 -17.46
N GLU A 213 18.16 17.85 -17.32
CA GLU A 213 18.67 19.08 -17.92
C GLU A 213 18.80 20.16 -16.85
N LEU A 214 19.99 20.72 -16.75
CA LEU A 214 20.28 21.82 -15.85
C LEU A 214 19.79 23.13 -16.45
N THR A 215 18.92 23.83 -15.74
CA THR A 215 18.39 25.12 -16.19
C THR A 215 19.29 26.27 -15.75
N ARG A 216 19.04 27.49 -16.23
CA ARG A 216 19.73 28.71 -15.75
C ARG A 216 19.05 29.35 -14.54
N GLU A 217 17.90 28.83 -14.13
CA GLU A 217 17.12 29.36 -13.01
C GLU A 217 17.67 28.84 -11.69
N HIS A 218 17.76 29.72 -10.70
CA HIS A 218 18.21 29.39 -9.35
C HIS A 218 17.01 29.27 -8.40
N TYR A 219 17.22 28.63 -7.26
CA TYR A 219 16.25 28.55 -6.18
C TYR A 219 16.96 28.72 -4.83
N GLU A 220 16.17 28.89 -3.78
CA GLU A 220 16.66 28.90 -2.41
C GLU A 220 16.03 27.74 -1.64
N ILE A 221 16.81 27.18 -0.71
CA ILE A 221 16.33 26.21 0.27
C ILE A 221 15.97 27.01 1.53
N PRO A 222 14.74 26.88 2.07
CA PRO A 222 14.35 27.53 3.31
C PRO A 222 15.34 27.22 4.44
N ALA A 223 15.70 28.22 5.25
CA ALA A 223 16.70 28.08 6.31
C ALA A 223 16.27 27.11 7.44
N ASP A 224 14.98 26.85 7.56
CA ASP A 224 14.34 25.91 8.49
C ASP A 224 14.16 24.50 7.91
N PHE A 225 14.55 24.26 6.65
CA PHE A 225 14.51 22.93 6.07
C PHE A 225 15.65 22.05 6.60
N ASP A 226 15.30 20.98 7.31
CA ASP A 226 16.24 19.92 7.70
C ASP A 226 15.77 18.56 7.16
N PRO A 227 16.57 17.88 6.30
CA PRO A 227 16.21 16.56 5.79
C PRO A 227 16.06 15.51 6.91
N ARG A 228 16.73 15.70 8.06
CA ARG A 228 16.63 14.78 9.21
C ARG A 228 15.25 14.85 9.86
N ASP A 229 14.66 16.04 9.92
CA ASP A 229 13.31 16.23 10.46
C ASP A 229 12.26 15.68 9.49
N LEU A 230 12.47 15.88 8.18
CA LEU A 230 11.60 15.36 7.13
C LEU A 230 11.50 13.82 7.15
N LEU A 231 12.63 13.15 7.35
CA LEU A 231 12.73 11.68 7.33
C LEU A 231 12.64 11.06 8.72
N ALA A 232 12.39 11.85 9.77
CA ALA A 232 12.54 11.38 11.14
C ALA A 232 11.62 10.20 11.48
N ASP A 233 10.41 10.19 10.92
CA ASP A 233 9.43 9.10 11.09
C ASP A 233 9.32 8.21 9.84
N ALA A 234 10.20 8.39 8.85
CA ALA A 234 10.25 7.52 7.67
C ALA A 234 10.91 6.19 8.05
N TRP A 235 10.39 5.08 7.50
CA TRP A 235 11.08 3.79 7.61
C TRP A 235 12.29 3.72 6.67
N GLY A 236 12.16 4.35 5.50
CA GLY A 236 13.21 4.50 4.50
C GLY A 236 13.27 5.92 4.00
N VAL A 237 12.97 6.09 2.72
CA VAL A 237 12.97 7.41 2.04
C VAL A 237 11.57 7.89 1.69
N TRP A 238 10.54 7.12 2.04
CA TRP A 238 9.14 7.49 1.81
C TRP A 238 8.60 8.12 3.09
N TYR A 239 8.06 9.32 2.92
CA TYR A 239 7.32 10.05 3.93
C TYR A 239 6.04 10.57 3.30
N THR A 240 5.08 10.90 4.16
CA THR A 240 3.84 11.54 3.75
C THR A 240 3.65 12.82 4.55
N THR A 241 2.79 13.72 4.09
CA THR A 241 2.37 14.88 4.88
C THR A 241 1.29 14.53 5.90
N SER A 242 0.87 13.26 5.96
CA SER A 242 -0.10 12.76 6.93
C SER A 242 0.60 12.37 8.22
N ASP A 243 -0.16 12.34 9.32
CA ASP A 243 0.39 11.89 10.60
C ASP A 243 0.92 10.45 10.49
N PRO A 244 2.07 10.15 11.14
CA PRO A 244 2.62 8.80 11.18
C PRO A 244 1.61 7.78 11.71
N VAL A 245 1.57 6.62 11.06
CA VAL A 245 0.70 5.50 11.43
C VAL A 245 1.38 4.70 12.53
N GLU A 246 0.65 4.41 13.62
CA GLU A 246 1.14 3.47 14.63
C GLU A 246 1.09 2.04 14.09
N VAL A 247 2.23 1.38 14.09
CA VAL A 247 2.41 -0.03 13.69
C VAL A 247 2.73 -0.83 14.94
N THR A 248 1.99 -1.92 15.16
CA THR A 248 2.26 -2.87 16.24
C THR A 248 2.58 -4.24 15.64
N LEU A 249 3.74 -4.77 16.01
CA LEU A 249 4.25 -6.07 15.60
C LEU A 249 4.47 -6.95 16.84
N LYS A 250 4.18 -8.24 16.72
CA LYS A 250 4.53 -9.24 17.74
C LYS A 250 5.67 -10.11 17.18
N PHE A 251 6.80 -10.09 17.86
CA PHE A 251 7.98 -10.89 17.55
C PHE A 251 8.05 -12.11 18.45
N SER A 252 8.33 -13.29 17.89
CA SER A 252 8.46 -14.53 18.67
C SER A 252 9.64 -14.44 19.65
N ARG A 253 9.62 -15.28 20.69
CA ARG A 253 10.72 -15.36 21.66
C ARG A 253 12.07 -15.73 21.01
N ASP A 254 12.02 -16.48 19.90
CA ASP A 254 13.21 -17.05 19.26
C ASP A 254 14.04 -15.97 18.54
N VAL A 255 13.42 -14.84 18.19
CA VAL A 255 14.08 -13.68 17.55
C VAL A 255 14.18 -12.46 18.47
N ALA A 256 13.67 -12.55 19.70
CA ALA A 256 13.59 -11.42 20.64
C ALA A 256 14.96 -10.78 20.89
N SER A 257 16.01 -11.56 21.15
CA SER A 257 17.36 -11.01 21.41
C SER A 257 17.91 -10.26 20.19
N ARG A 258 17.71 -10.80 18.99
CA ARG A 258 18.17 -10.19 17.73
C ARG A 258 17.42 -8.89 17.43
N LEU A 259 16.16 -8.78 17.82
CA LEU A 259 15.38 -7.55 17.71
C LEU A 259 16.01 -6.46 18.60
N GLU A 260 16.26 -6.78 19.88
CA GLU A 260 16.78 -5.84 20.90
C GLU A 260 18.22 -5.35 20.63
N GLU A 261 19.02 -6.09 19.84
CA GLU A 261 20.39 -5.71 19.47
C GLU A 261 20.46 -4.46 18.56
N THR A 262 19.35 -4.07 17.94
CA THR A 262 19.30 -2.97 16.97
C THR A 262 18.13 -2.06 17.26
N ARG A 263 18.38 -0.74 17.29
CA ARG A 263 17.29 0.24 17.27
C ARG A 263 16.76 0.38 15.84
N TRP A 264 15.54 -0.05 15.55
CA TRP A 264 15.00 -0.10 14.19
C TRP A 264 14.27 1.18 13.79
N HIS A 265 13.62 1.84 14.75
CA HIS A 265 12.94 3.12 14.51
C HIS A 265 13.11 4.08 15.70
N ARG A 266 13.14 5.39 15.44
CA ARG A 266 13.34 6.38 16.52
C ARG A 266 12.21 6.37 17.55
N SER A 267 10.98 6.11 17.11
CA SER A 267 9.77 6.12 17.97
C SER A 267 9.44 4.74 18.53
N GLU A 268 10.33 3.76 18.38
CA GLU A 268 10.04 2.39 18.77
C GLU A 268 9.91 2.22 20.29
N GLN A 269 9.01 1.32 20.67
CA GLN A 269 8.73 0.92 22.04
C GLN A 269 8.58 -0.59 22.06
N GLU A 270 9.19 -1.23 23.05
CA GLU A 270 9.19 -2.68 23.18
C GLU A 270 8.59 -3.09 24.52
N THR A 271 7.73 -4.11 24.50
CA THR A 271 7.15 -4.70 25.70
C THR A 271 7.33 -6.20 25.65
N LYS A 272 8.13 -6.74 26.58
CA LYS A 272 8.28 -8.19 26.75
C LYS A 272 7.00 -8.77 27.35
N LEU A 273 6.53 -9.85 26.75
CA LEU A 273 5.36 -10.60 27.20
C LEU A 273 5.79 -11.82 28.03
N GLU A 274 4.84 -12.41 28.77
CA GLU A 274 5.09 -13.55 29.67
C GLU A 274 5.59 -14.80 28.93
N ASP A 275 5.20 -14.98 27.66
CA ASP A 275 5.64 -16.09 26.79
C ASP A 275 7.06 -15.89 26.21
N GLY A 276 7.73 -14.78 26.57
CA GLY A 276 9.04 -14.40 26.06
C GLY A 276 9.01 -13.68 24.71
N SER A 277 7.85 -13.49 24.10
CA SER A 277 7.69 -12.69 22.88
C SER A 277 7.83 -11.19 23.17
N ILE A 278 8.06 -10.40 22.12
CA ILE A 278 8.14 -8.94 22.22
C ILE A 278 7.00 -8.32 21.42
N LEU A 279 6.25 -7.42 22.05
CA LEU A 279 5.37 -6.49 21.35
C LEU A 279 6.17 -5.22 21.03
N TRP A 280 6.44 -5.02 19.74
CA TRP A 280 7.16 -3.86 19.23
C TRP A 280 6.16 -2.88 18.62
N LYS A 281 6.30 -1.58 18.92
CA LYS A 281 5.43 -0.52 18.43
C LYS A 281 6.24 0.65 17.91
N ALA A 282 5.86 1.26 16.80
CA ALA A 282 6.43 2.52 16.36
C ALA A 282 5.41 3.35 15.56
N LYS A 283 5.65 4.66 15.49
CA LYS A 283 4.93 5.59 14.62
C LYS A 283 5.72 5.82 13.34
N VAL A 284 5.19 5.37 12.21
CA VAL A 284 5.89 5.33 10.91
C VAL A 284 5.09 6.09 9.85
N ALA A 285 5.74 7.01 9.14
CA ALA A 285 5.13 7.90 8.15
C ALA A 285 4.55 7.17 6.93
N GLU A 286 5.20 6.07 6.51
CA GLU A 286 4.74 5.22 5.41
C GLU A 286 5.08 3.74 5.68
N PRO A 287 4.18 2.98 6.33
CA PRO A 287 4.43 1.59 6.70
C PRO A 287 4.61 0.62 5.51
N GLN A 288 4.29 1.03 4.27
CA GLN A 288 4.51 0.16 3.10
C GLN A 288 5.98 -0.22 2.92
N GLU A 289 6.92 0.67 3.26
CA GLU A 289 8.35 0.38 3.19
C GLU A 289 8.81 -0.68 4.22
N MET A 290 8.02 -0.94 5.26
CA MET A 290 8.32 -1.97 6.27
C MET A 290 8.05 -3.38 5.77
N ILE A 291 7.22 -3.57 4.74
CA ILE A 291 6.76 -4.90 4.30
C ILE A 291 7.93 -5.85 3.97
N PRO A 292 8.97 -5.45 3.22
CA PRO A 292 10.15 -6.30 3.00
C PRO A 292 10.88 -6.69 4.29
N TRP A 293 11.00 -5.76 5.25
CA TRP A 293 11.63 -6.02 6.55
C TRP A 293 10.82 -7.01 7.38
N ILE A 294 9.50 -6.80 7.50
CA ILE A 294 8.57 -7.72 8.18
C ILE A 294 8.67 -9.12 7.58
N ARG A 295 8.63 -9.24 6.23
CA ARG A 295 8.80 -10.53 5.54
C ARG A 295 10.14 -11.19 5.82
N GLY A 296 11.20 -10.41 6.03
CA GLY A 296 12.54 -10.92 6.35
C GLY A 296 12.63 -11.67 7.68
N TRP A 297 11.68 -11.45 8.59
CA TRP A 297 11.54 -12.20 9.83
C TRP A 297 10.69 -13.47 9.68
N GLY A 298 9.98 -13.63 8.55
CA GLY A 298 9.15 -14.80 8.30
C GLY A 298 8.02 -14.96 9.32
N ALA A 299 7.82 -16.18 9.81
CA ALA A 299 6.76 -16.52 10.78
C ALA A 299 7.03 -15.97 12.19
N ASP A 300 8.24 -15.49 12.47
CA ASP A 300 8.61 -14.93 13.77
C ASP A 300 8.11 -13.49 13.98
N CYS A 301 7.49 -12.86 12.97
CA CYS A 301 6.91 -11.53 13.07
C CYS A 301 5.45 -11.52 12.61
N GLU A 302 4.53 -11.24 13.54
CA GLU A 302 3.12 -11.03 13.26
C GLU A 302 2.78 -9.54 13.22
N VAL A 303 2.06 -9.10 12.19
CA VAL A 303 1.46 -7.75 12.16
C VAL A 303 0.18 -7.74 12.98
N VAL A 304 0.19 -7.10 14.14
CA VAL A 304 -1.00 -6.95 15.00
C VAL A 304 -1.88 -5.81 14.51
N SER A 305 -1.28 -4.66 14.19
CA SER A 305 -1.98 -3.49 13.63
C SER A 305 -1.02 -2.66 12.76
N PRO A 306 -1.52 -1.89 11.78
CA PRO A 306 -2.93 -1.69 11.40
C PRO A 306 -3.52 -2.82 10.54
N ASP A 307 -4.85 -2.92 10.51
CA ASP A 307 -5.60 -3.98 9.78
C ASP A 307 -5.24 -4.10 8.31
N TRP A 308 -5.04 -2.97 7.62
CA TRP A 308 -4.69 -2.99 6.20
C TRP A 308 -3.32 -3.63 5.98
N LEU A 309 -2.35 -3.39 6.87
CA LEU A 309 -1.01 -3.96 6.79
C LEU A 309 -1.07 -5.46 7.09
N ARG A 310 -1.84 -5.86 8.12
CA ARG A 310 -2.10 -7.27 8.42
C ARG A 310 -2.73 -7.97 7.22
N LYS A 311 -3.80 -7.43 6.64
CA LYS A 311 -4.46 -7.96 5.44
C LYS A 311 -3.49 -8.08 4.26
N ARG A 312 -2.60 -7.10 4.06
CA ARG A 312 -1.57 -7.14 3.03
C ARG A 312 -0.59 -8.30 3.24
N LEU A 313 -0.09 -8.50 4.46
CA LEU A 313 0.82 -9.60 4.79
C LEU A 313 0.12 -10.97 4.72
N VAL A 314 -1.17 -11.07 5.04
CA VAL A 314 -1.96 -12.30 4.81
C VAL A 314 -2.02 -12.65 3.33
N LYS A 315 -2.26 -11.69 2.44
CA LYS A 315 -2.22 -11.92 0.98
C LYS A 315 -0.83 -12.39 0.53
N GLU A 316 0.23 -11.76 1.01
CA GLU A 316 1.61 -12.16 0.72
C GLU A 316 1.93 -13.57 1.24
N ALA A 317 1.48 -13.94 2.44
CA ALA A 317 1.67 -15.27 3.00
C ALA A 317 0.95 -16.34 2.18
N LYS A 318 -0.30 -16.09 1.74
CA LYS A 318 -1.03 -16.97 0.82
C LYS A 318 -0.29 -17.14 -0.51
N LYS A 319 0.21 -16.04 -1.08
CA LYS A 319 1.01 -16.07 -2.31
C LYS A 319 2.31 -16.86 -2.12
N MET A 320 3.00 -16.66 -1.02
CA MET A 320 4.22 -17.39 -0.66
C MET A 320 3.94 -18.88 -0.54
N ALA A 321 2.85 -19.25 0.14
CA ALA A 321 2.40 -20.63 0.26
C ALA A 321 2.15 -21.27 -1.13
N ARG A 322 1.53 -20.54 -2.07
CA ARG A 322 1.37 -21.00 -3.47
C ARG A 322 2.72 -21.22 -4.17
N VAL A 323 3.66 -20.28 -4.02
CA VAL A 323 5.00 -20.37 -4.63
C VAL A 323 5.74 -21.63 -4.17
N TYR A 324 5.63 -21.98 -2.89
CA TYR A 324 6.27 -23.17 -2.32
C TYR A 324 5.41 -24.44 -2.42
N GLY A 325 4.18 -24.36 -2.92
CA GLY A 325 3.27 -25.50 -2.99
C GLY A 325 2.88 -26.06 -1.62
N VAL A 326 2.87 -25.21 -0.57
CA VAL A 326 2.54 -25.60 0.80
C VAL A 326 1.17 -25.06 1.22
N GLY A 327 0.42 -25.85 1.98
CA GLY A 327 -0.94 -25.51 2.39
C GLY A 327 -1.99 -25.90 1.36
N ASN A 328 -3.20 -26.20 1.83
CA ASN A 328 -4.32 -26.66 1.00
C ASN A 328 -4.95 -25.45 0.27
N LEU A 329 -4.20 -24.79 -0.61
CA LEU A 329 -4.68 -23.65 -1.40
C LEU A 329 -5.61 -24.08 -2.55
N ASN A 330 -5.83 -25.39 -2.69
CA ASN A 330 -6.84 -26.02 -3.55
C ASN A 330 -8.19 -26.19 -2.82
N GLU A 331 -8.42 -25.53 -1.68
CA GLU A 331 -9.78 -25.49 -1.12
C GLU A 331 -10.75 -24.96 -2.19
N PRO A 332 -11.86 -25.68 -2.47
CA PRO A 332 -12.84 -25.30 -3.48
C PRO A 332 -13.33 -23.85 -3.39
N GLN A 333 -13.28 -23.28 -2.17
CA GLN A 333 -13.69 -21.91 -1.84
C GLN A 333 -13.05 -20.82 -2.73
N THR A 334 -11.93 -21.05 -3.41
CA THR A 334 -11.32 -20.04 -4.32
C THR A 334 -11.49 -20.34 -5.82
N ARG A 335 -12.27 -21.35 -6.19
CA ARG A 335 -12.45 -21.73 -7.61
C ARG A 335 -13.63 -21.02 -8.28
N PHE A 336 -14.69 -20.77 -7.53
CA PHE A 336 -15.92 -20.15 -8.04
C PHE A 336 -16.22 -18.86 -7.31
N PHE A 337 -16.61 -17.84 -8.07
CA PHE A 337 -16.85 -16.50 -7.57
C PHE A 337 -18.31 -16.09 -7.79
N ALA A 338 -18.86 -15.33 -6.86
CA ALA A 338 -20.20 -14.75 -6.98
C ALA A 338 -20.15 -13.39 -7.69
N HIS A 339 -19.21 -12.55 -7.28
CA HIS A 339 -19.09 -11.16 -7.72
C HIS A 339 -17.63 -10.75 -7.87
N ARG A 340 -17.42 -9.67 -8.64
CA ARG A 340 -16.14 -8.98 -8.77
C ARG A 340 -16.33 -7.48 -8.66
N ARG A 341 -15.34 -6.76 -8.13
CA ARG A 341 -15.25 -5.30 -8.31
C ARG A 341 -14.51 -4.96 -9.61
N GLU A 342 -14.85 -3.81 -10.18
CA GLU A 342 -14.18 -3.33 -11.38
C GLU A 342 -12.71 -3.01 -11.08
N GLY A 343 -11.81 -3.47 -11.94
CA GLY A 343 -10.36 -3.28 -11.78
C GLY A 343 -9.69 -4.13 -10.71
N GLU A 344 -10.42 -5.03 -10.03
CA GLU A 344 -9.83 -5.93 -9.04
C GLU A 344 -9.36 -7.25 -9.68
N ASP A 345 -8.24 -7.77 -9.15
CA ASP A 345 -7.67 -9.05 -9.56
C ASP A 345 -8.59 -10.21 -9.16
N ARG A 346 -8.59 -11.29 -9.96
CA ARG A 346 -9.41 -12.49 -9.70
C ARG A 346 -9.24 -13.07 -8.30
N GLU A 347 -8.09 -12.86 -7.67
CA GLU A 347 -7.82 -13.33 -6.31
C GLU A 347 -8.61 -12.59 -5.22
N ASP A 348 -9.11 -11.39 -5.52
CA ASP A 348 -9.90 -10.56 -4.63
C ASP A 348 -11.41 -10.66 -4.89
N TRP A 349 -11.80 -11.42 -5.93
CA TRP A 349 -13.19 -11.70 -6.27
C TRP A 349 -13.88 -12.42 -5.12
N GLN A 350 -15.15 -12.13 -4.94
CA GLN A 350 -15.92 -12.69 -3.85
C GLN A 350 -16.14 -14.20 -4.06
N PRO A 351 -15.64 -15.07 -3.16
CA PRO A 351 -15.93 -16.49 -3.20
C PRO A 351 -17.43 -16.78 -3.21
N LEU A 352 -17.87 -17.70 -4.08
CA LEU A 352 -19.29 -18.02 -4.23
C LEU A 352 -19.88 -18.62 -2.95
N ILE A 353 -19.19 -19.56 -2.32
CA ILE A 353 -19.66 -20.18 -1.08
C ILE A 353 -19.74 -19.19 0.10
N GLU A 354 -18.84 -18.21 0.15
CA GLU A 354 -18.89 -17.15 1.16
C GLU A 354 -20.15 -16.31 0.97
N HIS A 355 -20.39 -15.85 -0.26
CA HIS A 355 -21.61 -15.14 -0.64
C HIS A 355 -22.88 -15.94 -0.27
N LEU A 356 -22.97 -17.22 -0.66
CA LEU A 356 -24.14 -18.06 -0.35
C LEU A 356 -24.38 -18.20 1.16
N ARG A 357 -23.32 -18.41 1.96
CA ARG A 357 -23.44 -18.55 3.42
C ARG A 357 -23.81 -17.23 4.09
N ASN A 358 -23.19 -16.12 3.69
CA ASN A 358 -23.49 -14.79 4.21
C ASN A 358 -24.94 -14.38 3.87
N THR A 359 -25.36 -14.59 2.62
CA THR A 359 -26.73 -14.31 2.15
C THR A 359 -27.73 -15.18 2.90
N ALA A 360 -27.46 -16.48 3.07
CA ALA A 360 -28.31 -17.36 3.86
C ALA A 360 -28.50 -16.85 5.29
N GLU A 361 -27.43 -16.35 5.91
CA GLU A 361 -27.48 -15.94 7.31
C GLU A 361 -28.15 -14.59 7.54
N LEU A 362 -27.98 -13.66 6.60
CA LEU A 362 -28.78 -12.45 6.53
C LEU A 362 -30.26 -12.76 6.29
N ALA A 363 -30.57 -13.66 5.35
CA ALA A 363 -31.94 -14.05 5.04
C ALA A 363 -32.62 -14.72 6.25
N ARG A 364 -31.89 -15.56 7.00
CA ARG A 364 -32.36 -16.13 8.27
C ARG A 364 -32.79 -15.04 9.24
N LYS A 365 -31.94 -14.03 9.40
CA LYS A 365 -32.16 -12.90 10.32
C LYS A 365 -33.36 -12.06 9.90
N PHE A 366 -33.51 -11.77 8.61
CA PHE A 366 -34.66 -11.02 8.08
C PHE A 366 -35.97 -11.82 8.14
N GLY A 367 -35.90 -13.14 8.00
CA GLY A 367 -37.06 -14.03 8.08
C GLY A 367 -37.56 -14.32 9.50
N ALA A 368 -36.82 -13.92 10.54
CA ALA A 368 -37.11 -14.30 11.93
C ALA A 368 -38.48 -13.82 12.41
N ASP A 369 -38.81 -12.54 12.23
CA ASP A 369 -40.05 -11.94 12.73
C ASP A 369 -41.29 -12.51 12.03
N ALA A 370 -41.13 -12.94 10.78
CA ALA A 370 -42.19 -13.60 9.99
C ALA A 370 -42.24 -15.12 10.20
N ASN A 371 -41.42 -15.67 11.11
CA ASN A 371 -41.31 -17.10 11.40
C ASN A 371 -40.97 -17.96 10.17
N VAL A 372 -40.14 -17.43 9.28
CA VAL A 372 -39.65 -18.10 8.06
C VAL A 372 -38.13 -18.21 8.03
N ALA A 373 -37.45 -18.03 9.16
CA ALA A 373 -35.99 -17.99 9.26
C ALA A 373 -35.28 -19.17 8.55
N ASP A 374 -35.68 -20.41 8.82
CA ASP A 374 -35.06 -21.59 8.20
C ASP A 374 -35.35 -21.69 6.70
N LEU A 375 -36.57 -21.33 6.28
CA LEU A 375 -36.96 -21.31 4.87
C LEU A 375 -36.20 -20.23 4.08
N ALA A 376 -36.03 -19.05 4.68
CA ALA A 376 -35.24 -17.96 4.12
C ALA A 376 -33.75 -18.30 4.07
N TYR A 377 -33.21 -18.95 5.11
CA TYR A 377 -31.85 -19.47 5.11
C TYR A 377 -31.60 -20.45 3.95
N ILE A 378 -32.49 -21.45 3.79
CA ILE A 378 -32.39 -22.43 2.71
C ILE A 378 -32.42 -21.73 1.36
N ALA A 379 -33.36 -20.80 1.15
CA ALA A 379 -33.45 -20.02 -0.08
C ALA A 379 -32.13 -19.26 -0.35
N GLY A 380 -31.60 -18.53 0.63
CA GLY A 380 -30.34 -17.79 0.50
C GLY A 380 -29.14 -18.68 0.18
N LEU A 381 -29.08 -19.87 0.77
CA LEU A 381 -27.94 -20.76 0.59
C LEU A 381 -27.88 -21.41 -0.80
N ILE A 382 -29.01 -21.57 -1.47
CA ILE A 382 -29.08 -22.29 -2.76
C ILE A 382 -29.59 -21.44 -3.93
N HIS A 383 -29.96 -20.17 -3.72
CA HIS A 383 -30.59 -19.36 -4.78
C HIS A 383 -29.71 -19.24 -6.02
N ASP A 384 -28.39 -19.26 -5.83
CA ASP A 384 -27.38 -18.95 -6.84
C ASP A 384 -26.45 -20.11 -7.19
N LEU A 385 -26.89 -21.36 -6.99
CA LEU A 385 -26.09 -22.53 -7.35
C LEU A 385 -25.65 -22.55 -8.83
N GLY A 386 -26.38 -21.89 -9.73
CA GLY A 386 -26.00 -21.83 -11.15
C GLY A 386 -24.72 -21.03 -11.40
N LYS A 387 -24.26 -20.23 -10.42
CA LYS A 387 -22.98 -19.51 -10.48
C LYS A 387 -21.76 -20.46 -10.46
N TYR A 388 -21.93 -21.72 -10.06
CA TYR A 388 -20.89 -22.76 -10.16
C TYR A 388 -20.60 -23.22 -11.60
N SER A 389 -21.38 -22.79 -12.59
CA SER A 389 -21.12 -23.12 -14.00
C SER A 389 -19.91 -22.38 -14.56
N ALA A 390 -19.18 -23.03 -15.48
CA ALA A 390 -18.05 -22.42 -16.17
C ALA A 390 -18.48 -21.19 -16.99
N GLU A 391 -19.68 -21.23 -17.54
CA GLU A 391 -20.33 -20.16 -18.30
C GLU A 391 -20.59 -18.94 -17.42
N PHE A 392 -21.04 -19.12 -16.18
CA PHE A 392 -21.19 -18.00 -15.25
C PHE A 392 -19.84 -17.41 -14.83
N GLN A 393 -18.83 -18.25 -14.58
CA GLN A 393 -17.49 -17.74 -14.27
C GLN A 393 -16.91 -16.92 -15.44
N LYS A 394 -17.14 -17.34 -16.70
CA LYS A 394 -16.80 -16.53 -17.89
C LYS A 394 -17.62 -15.25 -17.99
N ARG A 395 -18.89 -15.25 -17.56
CA ARG A 395 -19.72 -14.03 -17.50
C ARG A 395 -19.09 -12.99 -16.58
N LEU A 396 -18.54 -13.38 -15.43
CA LEU A 396 -17.80 -12.44 -14.57
C LEU A 396 -16.65 -11.80 -15.33
N GLU A 397 -15.95 -12.54 -16.18
CA GLU A 397 -14.87 -12.06 -17.04
C GLU A 397 -15.34 -11.21 -18.26
N GLY A 398 -16.63 -10.91 -18.39
CA GLY A 398 -17.20 -10.13 -19.51
C GLY A 398 -17.87 -10.97 -20.61
N GLY A 399 -18.02 -12.28 -20.38
CA GLY A 399 -18.79 -13.18 -21.26
C GLY A 399 -20.30 -12.91 -21.25
N PRO A 400 -21.07 -13.67 -22.06
CA PRO A 400 -22.51 -13.49 -22.21
C PRO A 400 -23.29 -13.78 -20.92
N ARG A 401 -24.51 -13.23 -20.83
CA ARG A 401 -25.43 -13.57 -19.74
C ARG A 401 -25.82 -15.05 -19.82
N VAL A 402 -25.95 -15.67 -18.65
CA VAL A 402 -26.35 -17.06 -18.46
C VAL A 402 -27.40 -17.15 -17.36
N ASP A 403 -28.35 -18.06 -17.52
CA ASP A 403 -29.32 -18.40 -16.47
C ASP A 403 -28.60 -19.16 -15.34
N HIS A 404 -28.57 -18.54 -14.17
CA HIS A 404 -27.96 -19.09 -12.96
C HIS A 404 -28.98 -19.21 -11.81
N SER A 405 -30.13 -18.52 -11.92
CA SER A 405 -31.17 -18.50 -10.89
C SER A 405 -32.14 -19.69 -10.96
N THR A 406 -32.04 -20.53 -12.00
CA THR A 406 -32.85 -21.76 -12.12
C THR A 406 -32.29 -22.95 -11.33
N ALA A 407 -30.96 -23.02 -11.13
CA ALA A 407 -30.29 -24.22 -10.60
C ALA A 407 -30.79 -24.64 -9.22
N GLY A 408 -30.89 -23.70 -8.27
CA GLY A 408 -31.33 -24.00 -6.90
C GLY A 408 -32.74 -24.59 -6.85
N ALA A 409 -33.66 -24.10 -7.68
CA ALA A 409 -35.02 -24.60 -7.75
C ALA A 409 -35.09 -26.03 -8.31
N LYS A 410 -34.25 -26.36 -9.30
CA LYS A 410 -34.14 -27.73 -9.84
C LYS A 410 -33.59 -28.71 -8.81
N GLU A 411 -32.50 -28.36 -8.12
CA GLU A 411 -31.90 -29.18 -7.08
C GLU A 411 -32.90 -29.42 -5.93
N LEU A 412 -33.63 -28.39 -5.53
CA LEU A 412 -34.63 -28.50 -4.48
C LEU A 412 -35.79 -29.44 -4.88
N LYS A 413 -36.28 -29.34 -6.12
CA LYS A 413 -37.31 -30.23 -6.65
C LYS A 413 -36.84 -31.68 -6.65
N ALA A 414 -35.63 -31.94 -7.15
CA ALA A 414 -35.04 -33.28 -7.16
C ALA A 414 -34.79 -33.83 -5.76
N LEU A 415 -34.30 -33.00 -4.83
CA LEU A 415 -33.98 -33.40 -3.45
C LEU A 415 -35.22 -33.84 -2.66
N LEU A 416 -36.38 -33.22 -2.91
CA LEU A 416 -37.60 -33.41 -2.14
C LEU A 416 -38.69 -34.22 -2.87
N GLU A 417 -38.43 -34.65 -4.10
CA GLU A 417 -39.37 -35.47 -4.88
C GLU A 417 -39.73 -36.75 -4.12
N GLY A 418 -41.04 -37.00 -3.96
CA GLY A 418 -41.55 -38.17 -3.25
C GLY A 418 -41.40 -38.13 -1.72
N LYS A 419 -40.86 -37.05 -1.14
CA LYS A 419 -40.72 -36.89 0.31
C LYS A 419 -41.90 -36.10 0.90
N PRO A 420 -42.26 -36.28 2.19
CA PRO A 420 -43.30 -35.48 2.85
C PRO A 420 -43.05 -33.96 2.77
N GLN A 421 -41.79 -33.56 2.65
CA GLN A 421 -41.33 -32.18 2.53
C GLN A 421 -41.50 -31.58 1.13
N GLN A 422 -42.02 -32.31 0.13
CA GLN A 422 -42.13 -31.85 -1.27
C GLN A 422 -42.85 -30.51 -1.42
N VAL A 423 -43.78 -30.17 -0.52
CA VAL A 423 -44.45 -28.86 -0.49
C VAL A 423 -43.49 -27.67 -0.37
N PHE A 424 -42.35 -27.85 0.32
CA PHE A 424 -41.33 -26.80 0.44
C PHE A 424 -40.59 -26.56 -0.87
N ALA A 425 -40.49 -27.58 -1.74
CA ALA A 425 -39.83 -27.43 -3.03
C ALA A 425 -40.53 -26.37 -3.88
N GLN A 426 -41.86 -26.46 -3.99
CA GLN A 426 -42.63 -25.48 -4.74
C GLN A 426 -42.60 -24.10 -4.06
N LEU A 427 -42.76 -24.05 -2.74
CA LEU A 427 -42.76 -22.80 -1.98
C LEU A 427 -41.46 -21.99 -2.17
N LEU A 428 -40.30 -22.66 -2.07
CA LEU A 428 -38.98 -22.02 -2.11
C LEU A 428 -38.47 -21.82 -3.55
N ALA A 429 -38.90 -22.65 -4.50
CA ALA A 429 -38.54 -22.48 -5.91
C ALA A 429 -39.02 -21.12 -6.46
N TYR A 430 -40.15 -20.58 -5.99
CA TYR A 430 -40.62 -19.26 -6.39
C TYR A 430 -39.64 -18.13 -6.04
N PRO A 431 -39.23 -17.95 -4.76
CA PRO A 431 -38.21 -16.99 -4.39
C PRO A 431 -36.88 -17.19 -5.12
N ILE A 432 -36.43 -18.44 -5.22
CA ILE A 432 -35.16 -18.78 -5.88
C ILE A 432 -35.19 -18.41 -7.35
N LEU A 433 -36.24 -18.75 -8.10
CA LEU A 433 -36.35 -18.37 -9.51
C LEU A 433 -36.46 -16.85 -9.65
N GLY A 434 -37.19 -16.20 -8.74
CA GLY A 434 -37.56 -14.81 -8.86
C GLY A 434 -36.52 -13.78 -8.42
N HIS A 435 -35.43 -14.18 -7.73
CA HIS A 435 -34.57 -13.23 -6.99
C HIS A 435 -33.92 -12.12 -7.83
N HIS A 436 -33.92 -12.21 -9.17
CA HIS A 436 -33.49 -11.13 -10.06
C HIS A 436 -34.61 -10.47 -10.88
N ALA A 437 -35.74 -11.14 -11.10
CA ALA A 437 -36.75 -10.74 -12.09
C ALA A 437 -38.16 -10.54 -11.48
N GLY A 438 -38.34 -10.80 -10.19
CA GLY A 438 -39.66 -10.91 -9.57
C GLY A 438 -40.19 -12.35 -9.58
N LEU A 439 -41.19 -12.59 -8.74
CA LEU A 439 -41.84 -13.90 -8.66
C LEU A 439 -42.49 -14.26 -10.02
N PRO A 440 -42.15 -15.43 -10.61
CA PRO A 440 -42.68 -15.81 -11.92
C PRO A 440 -44.17 -16.18 -11.84
N ASP A 441 -44.88 -16.02 -12.95
CA ASP A 441 -46.20 -16.63 -13.13
C ASP A 441 -46.05 -18.17 -13.12
N TYR A 442 -47.05 -18.88 -12.60
CA TYR A 442 -46.97 -20.35 -12.48
C TYR A 442 -46.82 -21.03 -13.85
N GLY A 443 -47.63 -20.61 -14.83
CA GLY A 443 -47.69 -21.24 -16.15
C GLY A 443 -48.53 -22.52 -16.16
N SER A 444 -48.22 -23.43 -17.09
CA SER A 444 -48.86 -24.74 -17.24
C SER A 444 -47.83 -25.87 -17.19
N GLU A 445 -48.24 -27.06 -16.72
CA GLU A 445 -47.39 -28.26 -16.79
C GLU A 445 -47.05 -28.66 -18.23
N THR A 446 -47.80 -28.17 -19.22
CA THR A 446 -47.53 -28.36 -20.65
C THR A 446 -46.56 -27.32 -21.22
N ASP A 447 -46.12 -26.33 -20.44
CA ASP A 447 -45.16 -25.32 -20.90
C ASP A 447 -43.87 -26.01 -21.38
N LEU A 448 -43.28 -25.50 -22.46
CA LEU A 448 -41.92 -25.87 -22.86
C LEU A 448 -40.92 -25.06 -22.02
N GLU A 449 -39.73 -24.76 -22.55
CA GLU A 449 -38.80 -23.82 -21.93
C GLU A 449 -39.36 -22.39 -21.97
N GLY A 450 -39.13 -21.59 -20.94
CA GLY A 450 -39.68 -20.24 -20.86
C GLY A 450 -39.48 -19.54 -19.52
N GLY A 451 -40.16 -18.41 -19.35
CA GLY A 451 -40.07 -17.56 -18.16
C GLY A 451 -41.03 -17.91 -17.01
N THR A 452 -42.02 -18.78 -17.24
CA THR A 452 -42.95 -19.24 -16.20
C THR A 452 -42.25 -20.17 -15.22
N PHE A 453 -42.83 -20.36 -14.03
CA PHE A 453 -42.33 -21.30 -13.03
C PHE A 453 -42.15 -22.71 -13.64
N CYS A 454 -43.20 -23.23 -14.29
CA CYS A 454 -43.17 -24.54 -14.93
C CYS A 454 -42.14 -24.62 -16.07
N GLY A 455 -42.05 -23.57 -16.89
CA GLY A 455 -41.09 -23.53 -18.00
C GLY A 455 -39.65 -23.45 -17.55
N ARG A 456 -39.33 -22.62 -16.55
CA ARG A 456 -37.96 -22.49 -16.02
C ARG A 456 -37.42 -23.80 -15.45
N LEU A 457 -38.26 -24.60 -14.80
CA LEU A 457 -37.85 -25.92 -14.31
C LEU A 457 -37.50 -26.90 -15.44
N LYS A 458 -37.88 -26.61 -16.69
CA LYS A 458 -37.55 -27.40 -17.89
C LYS A 458 -36.38 -26.82 -18.70
N ASN A 459 -36.06 -25.53 -18.55
CA ASN A 459 -34.96 -24.88 -19.27
C ASN A 459 -33.65 -25.66 -19.19
N ASN A 460 -32.98 -25.88 -20.33
CA ASN A 460 -31.61 -26.37 -20.31
C ASN A 460 -30.67 -25.28 -19.76
N ILE A 461 -29.96 -25.58 -18.66
CA ILE A 461 -29.01 -24.66 -18.03
C ILE A 461 -27.63 -25.31 -17.96
N PRO A 462 -26.53 -24.53 -17.99
CA PRO A 462 -25.19 -25.11 -17.98
C PRO A 462 -24.89 -25.95 -16.74
N ASP A 463 -23.88 -26.81 -16.81
CA ASP A 463 -23.52 -27.69 -15.69
C ASP A 463 -23.02 -26.88 -14.49
N TYR A 464 -23.66 -27.06 -13.35
CA TYR A 464 -23.32 -26.42 -12.07
C TYR A 464 -22.94 -27.46 -11.00
N SER A 465 -22.73 -28.73 -11.38
CA SER A 465 -22.49 -29.85 -10.46
C SER A 465 -21.30 -29.66 -9.50
N ALA A 466 -20.38 -28.75 -9.81
CA ALA A 466 -19.24 -28.40 -8.96
C ALA A 466 -19.63 -27.93 -7.55
N TYR A 467 -20.86 -27.40 -7.36
CA TYR A 467 -21.36 -26.99 -6.04
C TYR A 467 -21.27 -28.11 -4.99
N LYS A 468 -21.39 -29.38 -5.41
CA LYS A 468 -21.39 -30.56 -4.53
C LYS A 468 -20.06 -30.76 -3.79
N SER A 469 -18.99 -30.12 -4.27
CA SER A 469 -17.70 -30.12 -3.57
C SER A 469 -17.64 -29.13 -2.39
N GLU A 470 -18.58 -28.18 -2.31
CA GLU A 470 -18.61 -27.09 -1.33
C GLU A 470 -19.84 -27.13 -0.43
N LEU A 471 -20.94 -27.73 -0.90
CA LEU A 471 -22.21 -27.75 -0.21
C LEU A 471 -22.91 -29.11 -0.35
N ASP A 472 -23.23 -29.71 0.79
CA ASP A 472 -24.15 -30.85 0.87
C ASP A 472 -25.57 -30.35 1.14
N ILE A 473 -26.42 -30.37 0.11
CA ILE A 473 -27.81 -29.94 0.23
C ILE A 473 -28.71 -30.98 0.93
N SER A 474 -28.23 -32.21 1.15
CA SER A 474 -29.00 -33.23 1.86
C SER A 474 -29.16 -32.92 3.35
N THR A 475 -28.30 -32.06 3.90
CA THR A 475 -28.31 -31.64 5.31
C THR A 475 -29.06 -30.32 5.55
N LEU A 476 -29.83 -29.83 4.57
CA LEU A 476 -30.59 -28.58 4.72
C LEU A 476 -31.65 -28.70 5.85
N PRO A 477 -31.80 -27.65 6.70
CA PRO A 477 -32.62 -27.69 7.91
C PRO A 477 -34.11 -27.47 7.60
N PHE A 478 -34.75 -28.38 6.88
CA PHE A 478 -36.19 -28.26 6.61
C PHE A 478 -37.02 -28.40 7.89
N PRO A 479 -38.00 -27.52 8.14
CA PRO A 479 -38.89 -27.66 9.28
C PRO A 479 -39.78 -28.90 9.09
N GLN A 480 -40.13 -29.58 10.19
CA GLN A 480 -40.99 -30.77 10.15
C GLN A 480 -42.42 -30.49 9.65
N ARG A 481 -42.89 -29.24 9.81
CA ARG A 481 -44.21 -28.78 9.36
C ARG A 481 -44.06 -27.36 8.82
N LEU A 482 -44.94 -26.98 7.90
CA LEU A 482 -45.00 -25.62 7.37
C LEU A 482 -45.37 -24.66 8.52
N PRO A 483 -44.53 -23.64 8.84
CA PRO A 483 -44.74 -22.75 9.99
C PRO A 483 -45.81 -21.67 9.69
N ILE A 484 -46.99 -22.09 9.22
CA ILE A 484 -48.06 -21.19 8.79
C ILE A 484 -49.23 -21.23 9.76
N ARG A 485 -49.69 -20.04 10.16
CA ARG A 485 -51.02 -19.84 10.73
C ARG A 485 -51.88 -19.20 9.64
N PRO A 486 -53.00 -19.81 9.19
CA PRO A 486 -53.82 -19.23 8.15
C PRO A 486 -54.24 -17.80 8.50
N LEU A 487 -53.95 -16.85 7.60
CA LEU A 487 -54.32 -15.46 7.79
C LEU A 487 -55.85 -15.33 7.79
N ARG A 488 -56.43 -14.69 8.80
CA ARG A 488 -57.84 -14.28 8.80
C ARG A 488 -57.90 -12.80 8.48
N LEU A 489 -58.45 -12.44 7.32
CA LEU A 489 -58.62 -11.04 6.94
C LEU A 489 -59.89 -10.47 7.60
N PRO A 490 -59.79 -9.40 8.42
CA PRO A 490 -60.94 -8.79 9.09
C PRO A 490 -62.03 -8.29 8.14
N ILE A 491 -61.64 -7.93 6.91
CA ILE A 491 -62.51 -7.43 5.84
C ILE A 491 -63.39 -8.51 5.17
N LEU A 492 -63.14 -9.79 5.44
CA LEU A 492 -63.89 -10.92 4.87
C LEU A 492 -64.24 -11.98 5.96
N PRO A 493 -64.94 -11.59 7.04
CA PRO A 493 -65.10 -12.41 8.24
C PRO A 493 -65.91 -13.70 8.02
N GLN A 494 -66.66 -13.78 6.91
CA GLN A 494 -67.58 -14.88 6.59
C GLN A 494 -66.92 -16.06 5.85
N LYS A 495 -65.67 -15.94 5.37
CA LYS A 495 -65.01 -17.05 4.64
C LYS A 495 -64.39 -18.07 5.59
N PRO A 496 -64.60 -19.38 5.37
CA PRO A 496 -63.95 -20.42 6.17
C PRO A 496 -62.41 -20.37 6.01
N PRO A 497 -61.61 -20.70 7.04
CA PRO A 497 -60.14 -20.62 7.02
C PRO A 497 -59.46 -21.31 5.83
N LYS A 498 -60.06 -22.38 5.30
CA LYS A 498 -59.56 -23.11 4.13
C LYS A 498 -59.48 -22.25 2.87
N ASP A 499 -60.36 -21.26 2.72
CA ASP A 499 -60.40 -20.37 1.56
C ASP A 499 -59.28 -19.31 1.59
N TYR A 500 -58.60 -19.16 2.74
CA TYR A 500 -57.43 -18.30 2.91
C TYR A 500 -56.11 -19.04 2.74
N PHE A 501 -56.12 -20.35 2.56
CA PHE A 501 -54.90 -21.14 2.55
C PHE A 501 -54.00 -20.75 1.37
N GLY A 502 -54.56 -20.61 0.17
CA GLY A 502 -53.83 -20.16 -1.02
C GLY A 502 -53.25 -18.75 -0.84
N PHE A 503 -54.02 -17.84 -0.25
CA PHE A 503 -53.53 -16.49 0.08
C PHE A 503 -52.39 -16.52 1.11
N SER A 504 -52.54 -17.33 2.15
CA SER A 504 -51.53 -17.47 3.20
C SER A 504 -50.22 -18.03 2.66
N LEU A 505 -50.29 -19.05 1.78
CA LEU A 505 -49.12 -19.62 1.11
C LEU A 505 -48.45 -18.58 0.21
N SER A 506 -49.24 -17.87 -0.59
CA SER A 506 -48.80 -16.79 -1.48
C SER A 506 -48.11 -15.65 -0.72
N PHE A 507 -48.61 -15.30 0.47
CA PHE A 507 -48.00 -14.31 1.36
C PHE A 507 -46.71 -14.83 1.98
N LEU A 508 -46.68 -16.07 2.46
CA LEU A 508 -45.49 -16.73 2.99
C LEU A 508 -44.35 -16.74 1.96
N THR A 509 -44.65 -17.11 0.71
CA THR A 509 -43.71 -17.04 -0.42
C THR A 509 -43.12 -15.64 -0.58
N ARG A 510 -43.95 -14.59 -0.47
CA ARG A 510 -43.50 -13.20 -0.58
C ARG A 510 -42.63 -12.77 0.59
N MET A 511 -42.90 -13.25 1.80
CA MET A 511 -42.04 -12.97 2.96
C MET A 511 -40.66 -13.61 2.79
N ILE A 512 -40.59 -14.84 2.30
CA ILE A 512 -39.32 -15.52 1.99
C ILE A 512 -38.60 -14.80 0.85
N TYR A 513 -39.31 -14.42 -0.20
CA TYR A 513 -38.76 -13.65 -1.32
C TYR A 513 -38.18 -12.31 -0.87
N SER A 514 -38.90 -11.57 -0.03
CA SER A 514 -38.41 -10.30 0.53
C SER A 514 -37.12 -10.50 1.31
N ALA A 515 -37.11 -11.49 2.22
CA ALA A 515 -35.92 -11.79 3.03
C ALA A 515 -34.72 -12.19 2.17
N LEU A 516 -34.93 -13.00 1.13
CA LEU A 516 -33.89 -13.42 0.19
C LEU A 516 -33.31 -12.24 -0.58
N VAL A 517 -34.16 -11.45 -1.23
CA VAL A 517 -33.73 -10.34 -2.09
C VAL A 517 -33.01 -9.25 -1.28
N ASP A 518 -33.54 -8.91 -0.10
CA ASP A 518 -32.88 -7.94 0.77
C ASP A 518 -31.53 -8.45 1.26
N ALA A 519 -31.42 -9.75 1.58
CA ALA A 519 -30.17 -10.37 2.00
C ALA A 519 -29.13 -10.38 0.88
N ASP A 520 -29.49 -10.86 -0.31
CA ASP A 520 -28.61 -10.93 -1.48
C ASP A 520 -28.09 -9.54 -1.87
N PHE A 521 -28.99 -8.56 -1.92
CA PHE A 521 -28.63 -7.18 -2.23
C PHE A 521 -27.70 -6.57 -1.18
N GLN A 522 -27.97 -6.78 0.11
CA GLN A 522 -27.18 -6.19 1.19
C GLN A 522 -25.81 -6.87 1.34
N GLU A 523 -25.73 -8.18 1.11
CA GLU A 523 -24.47 -8.92 1.07
C GLU A 523 -23.59 -8.40 -0.09
N THR A 524 -24.17 -8.32 -1.30
CA THR A 524 -23.51 -7.77 -2.48
C THR A 524 -23.08 -6.31 -2.25
N GLU A 525 -23.92 -5.46 -1.67
CA GLU A 525 -23.55 -4.07 -1.36
C GLU A 525 -22.37 -4.01 -0.39
N THR A 526 -22.37 -4.86 0.64
CA THR A 526 -21.30 -4.90 1.64
C THR A 526 -19.97 -5.27 1.00
N TYR A 527 -19.97 -6.25 0.09
CA TYR A 527 -18.78 -6.58 -0.68
C TYR A 527 -18.35 -5.44 -1.62
N MET A 528 -19.28 -4.79 -2.31
CA MET A 528 -18.98 -3.74 -3.29
C MET A 528 -18.48 -2.44 -2.65
N LYS A 529 -19.06 -2.03 -1.51
CA LYS A 529 -18.90 -0.68 -0.94
C LYS A 529 -18.47 -0.68 0.53
N GLY A 530 -18.31 -1.85 1.15
CA GLY A 530 -18.11 -1.98 2.59
C GLY A 530 -19.43 -1.87 3.37
N ALA A 531 -19.38 -2.21 4.66
CA ALA A 531 -20.52 -2.12 5.54
C ALA A 531 -20.95 -0.66 5.74
N LYS A 532 -22.22 -0.36 5.49
CA LYS A 532 -22.81 0.95 5.78
C LYS A 532 -23.56 0.91 7.10
N PRO A 533 -23.49 1.98 7.92
CA PRO A 533 -24.40 2.11 9.05
C PRO A 533 -25.84 2.16 8.52
N ARG A 534 -26.70 1.28 9.04
CA ARG A 534 -28.14 1.26 8.75
C ARG A 534 -28.92 1.47 10.04
N GLY A 535 -30.02 2.22 9.96
CA GLY A 535 -30.78 2.74 11.10
C GLY A 535 -30.98 4.25 11.03
N GLY A 536 -31.73 4.83 11.96
CA GLY A 536 -32.02 6.27 11.99
C GLY A 536 -33.19 6.71 11.08
N HIS A 537 -33.95 5.77 10.54
CA HIS A 537 -35.22 6.04 9.88
C HIS A 537 -36.33 6.19 10.92
N ASN A 538 -37.34 7.01 10.61
CA ASN A 538 -38.55 7.13 11.42
C ASN A 538 -39.24 5.75 11.54
N ASP A 539 -39.81 5.46 12.70
CA ASP A 539 -40.60 4.25 12.90
C ASP A 539 -41.89 4.25 12.05
N ILE A 540 -42.52 3.08 11.87
CA ILE A 540 -43.74 2.96 11.07
C ILE A 540 -44.86 3.91 11.56
N PRO A 541 -45.14 4.06 12.87
CA PRO A 541 -46.11 5.04 13.35
C PRO A 541 -45.80 6.46 12.88
N THR A 542 -44.54 6.91 12.99
CA THR A 542 -44.15 8.26 12.55
C THR A 542 -44.24 8.41 11.03
N LEU A 543 -43.89 7.37 10.26
CA LEU A 543 -44.04 7.37 8.81
C LEU A 543 -45.52 7.42 8.39
N ARG A 544 -46.38 6.66 9.08
CA ARG A 544 -47.83 6.72 8.90
C ARG A 544 -48.35 8.12 9.19
N ASP A 545 -47.98 8.73 10.31
CA ASP A 545 -48.46 10.07 10.66
C ASP A 545 -48.02 11.13 9.65
N LYS A 546 -46.80 11.00 9.10
CA LYS A 546 -46.31 11.83 7.99
C LYS A 546 -47.11 11.61 6.71
N MET A 547 -47.44 10.36 6.38
CA MET A 547 -48.26 10.01 5.22
C MET A 547 -49.69 10.55 5.38
N ASP A 548 -50.32 10.37 6.54
CA ASP A 548 -51.65 10.88 6.86
C ASP A 548 -51.67 12.42 6.78
N ALA A 549 -50.64 13.09 7.30
CA ALA A 549 -50.51 14.55 7.19
C ALA A 549 -50.38 15.02 5.73
N HIS A 550 -49.65 14.27 4.90
CA HIS A 550 -49.54 14.55 3.47
C HIS A 550 -50.88 14.30 2.75
N LEU A 551 -51.59 13.21 3.07
CA LEU A 551 -52.86 12.89 2.44
C LEU A 551 -53.96 13.91 2.74
N LYS A 552 -53.95 14.53 3.93
CA LYS A 552 -54.89 15.60 4.31
C LYS A 552 -54.85 16.82 3.39
N GLN A 553 -53.75 17.07 2.68
CA GLN A 553 -53.69 18.18 1.72
C GLN A 553 -54.55 17.92 0.46
N PHE A 554 -55.04 16.69 0.27
CA PHE A 554 -55.91 16.29 -0.84
C PHE A 554 -57.36 16.07 -0.41
N GLU A 555 -57.69 16.29 0.86
CA GLU A 555 -59.06 16.28 1.35
C GLU A 555 -59.63 17.70 1.14
N ASN A 556 -60.56 17.83 0.19
CA ASN A 556 -61.28 19.08 -0.14
C ASN A 556 -62.19 19.54 1.00
#